data_AF-A0A8H4R2M1-F1
#
_entry.id   AF-A0A8H4R2M1-F1
#
_cell.length_a   1.000
_cell.length_b   1.000
_cell.length_c   1.000
_cell.angle_alpha   90.00
_cell.angle_beta   90.00
_cell.angle_gamma   90.00
#
_symmetry.space_group_name_H-M   'P 1'
#
loop_
_entity.id
_entity.type
_entity.pdbx_description
1 polymer ?
#
loop_
_entity_poly.entity_id
_entity_poly.type
_entity_poly.pdbx_seq_one_letter_code
_entity_poly.pdbx_strand_id
1 'polypeptide(L)'
;MPVQRLNPAPAETQQLGRHGLLDYVRDAASTIQPVTATEIVLLALVRELGARLERLEQHAFELQAENVFLSAQIAAEKLKYKQVMEQKAEQEEGLDSQTLYEEALREWREAEEKRKRDAAFAKEKNKLAMKAFNNKKAIAAKKGKATTSRRPVLIPIPKAIPRPRKRDFFE
;
A
#
# COMPACT_ATOMS: atom_id res chain seq x y z
N MET A 1 8.14 41.06 -53.53
CA MET A 1 7.48 39.91 -54.18
C MET A 1 6.46 39.35 -53.18
N PRO A 2 5.14 39.45 -53.42
CA PRO A 2 4.14 38.91 -52.50
C PRO A 2 4.05 37.38 -52.67
N VAL A 3 4.09 36.67 -51.55
CA VAL A 3 3.90 35.21 -51.48
C VAL A 3 2.41 34.91 -51.63
N GLN A 4 2.02 34.39 -52.79
CA GLN A 4 0.67 33.84 -52.99
C GLN A 4 0.48 32.64 -52.05
N ARG A 5 -0.43 32.78 -51.08
CA ARG A 5 -0.91 31.65 -50.28
C ARG A 5 -1.81 30.81 -51.19
N LEU A 6 -1.38 29.58 -51.46
CA LEU A 6 -2.23 28.55 -52.07
C LEU A 6 -3.50 28.41 -51.22
N ASN A 7 -4.66 28.53 -51.87
CA ASN A 7 -5.96 28.26 -51.25
C ASN A 7 -5.96 26.82 -50.71
N PRO A 8 -6.48 26.58 -49.49
CA PRO A 8 -6.72 25.22 -49.03
C PRO A 8 -7.74 24.53 -49.95
N ALA A 9 -7.46 23.28 -50.29
CA ALA A 9 -8.35 22.42 -51.07
C ALA A 9 -9.76 22.36 -50.46
N PRO A 10 -10.82 22.21 -51.28
CA PRO A 10 -12.20 22.18 -50.82
C PRO A 10 -12.43 21.09 -49.76
N ALA A 11 -13.28 21.41 -48.79
CA ALA A 11 -13.57 20.62 -47.59
C ALA A 11 -14.16 19.21 -47.85
N GLU A 12 -14.50 18.87 -49.09
CA GLU A 12 -15.07 17.56 -49.45
C GLU A 12 -14.09 16.40 -49.31
N THR A 13 -12.77 16.67 -49.35
CA THR A 13 -11.75 15.65 -49.10
C THR A 13 -11.53 15.29 -47.62
N GLN A 14 -12.19 15.96 -46.68
CA GLN A 14 -12.04 15.67 -45.24
C GLN A 14 -13.05 14.64 -44.69
N GLN A 15 -14.01 14.17 -45.50
CA GLN A 15 -15.06 13.24 -45.04
C GLN A 15 -14.96 11.79 -45.54
N LEU A 16 -14.01 11.45 -46.41
CA LEU A 16 -13.68 10.04 -46.62
C LEU A 16 -12.80 9.59 -45.45
N GLY A 17 -13.43 9.12 -44.37
CA GLY A 17 -12.73 8.39 -43.32
C GLY A 17 -11.89 7.25 -43.91
N ARG A 18 -10.97 6.65 -43.15
CA ARG A 18 -10.04 5.61 -43.65
C ARG A 18 -10.69 4.53 -44.53
N HIS A 19 -11.93 4.12 -44.23
CA HIS A 19 -12.70 3.17 -45.03
C HIS A 19 -13.16 3.69 -46.40
N GLY A 20 -13.38 5.00 -46.52
CA GLY A 20 -13.87 5.62 -47.74
C GLY A 20 -12.89 5.55 -48.92
N LEU A 21 -11.58 5.49 -48.67
CA LEU A 21 -10.58 5.47 -49.75
C LEU A 21 -10.52 4.10 -50.44
N LEU A 22 -10.57 3.01 -49.70
CA LEU A 22 -10.60 1.66 -50.26
C LEU A 22 -11.91 1.41 -51.01
N ASP A 23 -13.04 1.79 -50.41
CA ASP A 23 -14.35 1.66 -51.04
C ASP A 23 -14.41 2.51 -52.32
N TYR A 24 -13.88 3.73 -52.31
CA TYR A 24 -13.77 4.58 -53.50
C TYR A 24 -12.89 3.96 -54.59
N VAL A 25 -11.72 3.40 -54.25
CA VAL A 25 -10.82 2.76 -55.24
C VAL A 25 -11.46 1.51 -55.83
N ARG A 26 -12.16 0.72 -55.01
CA ARG A 26 -12.90 -0.48 -55.43
C ARG A 26 -14.06 -0.12 -56.36
N ASP A 27 -14.84 0.88 -55.99
CA ASP A 27 -15.97 1.37 -56.78
C ASP A 27 -15.50 1.97 -58.11
N ALA A 28 -14.48 2.83 -58.07
CA ALA A 28 -13.88 3.41 -59.28
C ALA A 28 -13.37 2.32 -60.22
N ALA A 29 -12.63 1.32 -59.71
CA ALA A 29 -12.12 0.22 -60.51
C ALA A 29 -13.22 -0.69 -61.10
N SER A 30 -14.40 -0.74 -60.50
CA SER A 30 -15.54 -1.52 -61.00
C SER A 30 -16.26 -0.84 -62.18
N THR A 31 -16.13 0.49 -62.31
CA THR A 31 -16.79 1.28 -63.36
C THR A 31 -15.96 1.40 -64.66
N ILE A 32 -14.67 1.09 -64.61
CA ILE A 32 -13.77 1.20 -65.77
C ILE A 32 -13.99 0.01 -66.71
N GLN A 33 -14.41 0.28 -67.95
CA GLN A 33 -14.40 -0.67 -69.06
C GLN A 33 -13.17 -0.43 -69.93
N PRO A 34 -12.08 -1.20 -69.78
CA PRO A 34 -10.86 -0.95 -70.54
C PRO A 34 -11.08 -1.35 -72.00
N VAL A 35 -10.76 -0.43 -72.93
CA VAL A 35 -10.88 -0.62 -74.39
C VAL A 35 -9.51 -0.85 -75.03
N THR A 36 -8.45 -0.40 -74.36
CA THR A 36 -7.05 -0.52 -74.82
C THR A 36 -6.20 -1.40 -73.91
N ALA A 37 -5.11 -1.95 -74.46
CA ALA A 37 -4.16 -2.77 -73.67
C ALA A 37 -3.55 -2.00 -72.49
N THR A 38 -3.30 -0.70 -72.64
CA THR A 38 -2.76 0.15 -71.57
C THR A 38 -3.76 0.31 -70.42
N GLU A 39 -5.05 0.46 -70.72
CA GLU A 39 -6.11 0.55 -69.70
C GLU A 39 -6.27 -0.76 -68.92
N ILE A 40 -6.09 -1.91 -69.58
CA ILE A 40 -6.09 -3.22 -68.90
C ILE A 40 -4.96 -3.30 -67.86
N VAL A 41 -3.76 -2.86 -68.23
CA VAL A 41 -2.59 -2.85 -67.33
C VAL A 41 -2.80 -1.90 -66.16
N LEU A 42 -3.33 -0.70 -66.41
CA LEU A 42 -3.63 0.27 -65.35
C LEU A 42 -4.70 -0.25 -64.39
N LEU A 43 -5.76 -0.86 -64.90
CA LEU A 43 -6.80 -1.47 -64.07
C LEU A 43 -6.25 -2.62 -63.21
N ALA A 44 -5.37 -3.45 -63.76
CA ALA A 44 -4.71 -4.52 -63.01
C ALA A 44 -3.85 -3.95 -61.87
N LEU A 45 -3.07 -2.91 -62.12
CA LEU A 45 -2.27 -2.22 -61.10
C LEU A 45 -3.14 -1.59 -60.00
N VAL A 46 -4.25 -0.94 -60.38
CA VAL A 46 -5.20 -0.36 -59.41
C VAL A 46 -5.79 -1.44 -58.50
N ARG A 47 -6.17 -2.59 -59.07
CA ARG A 47 -6.68 -3.73 -58.30
C ARG A 47 -5.63 -4.33 -57.37
N GLU A 48 -4.39 -4.49 -57.84
CA GLU A 48 -3.28 -5.00 -57.03
C GLU A 48 -2.94 -4.05 -55.87
N LEU A 49 -2.89 -2.74 -56.13
CA LEU A 49 -2.68 -1.73 -55.10
C LEU A 49 -3.83 -1.72 -54.09
N GLY A 50 -5.09 -1.84 -54.53
CA GLY A 50 -6.25 -1.98 -53.65
C GLY A 50 -6.12 -3.19 -52.73
N ALA A 51 -5.80 -4.37 -53.27
CA ALA A 51 -5.59 -5.59 -52.48
C ALA A 51 -4.39 -5.49 -51.52
N ARG A 52 -3.36 -4.72 -51.87
CA ARG A 52 -2.23 -4.44 -50.96
C ARG A 52 -2.63 -3.49 -49.83
N LEU A 53 -3.42 -2.46 -50.12
CA LEU A 53 -3.95 -1.54 -49.12
C LEU A 53 -4.86 -2.29 -48.13
N GLU A 54 -5.76 -3.15 -48.60
CA GLU A 54 -6.61 -3.98 -47.74
C GLU A 54 -5.78 -4.83 -46.75
N ARG A 55 -4.73 -5.50 -47.24
CA ARG A 55 -3.83 -6.30 -46.39
C ARG A 55 -3.09 -5.44 -45.37
N LEU A 56 -2.64 -4.24 -45.75
CA LEU A 56 -1.97 -3.32 -44.84
C LEU A 56 -2.91 -2.79 -43.76
N GLU A 57 -4.17 -2.51 -44.11
CA GLU A 57 -5.18 -2.11 -43.13
C GLU A 57 -5.47 -3.24 -42.14
N GLN A 58 -5.70 -4.45 -42.62
CA GLN A 58 -5.89 -5.63 -41.76
C GLN A 58 -4.72 -5.82 -40.80
N HIS A 59 -3.48 -5.78 -41.30
CA HIS A 59 -2.29 -5.89 -40.47
C HIS A 59 -2.16 -4.74 -39.45
N ALA A 60 -2.53 -3.51 -39.82
CA ALA A 60 -2.54 -2.38 -38.89
C ALA A 60 -3.58 -2.57 -37.78
N PHE A 61 -4.77 -3.12 -38.10
CA PHE A 61 -5.78 -3.48 -37.11
C PHE A 61 -5.29 -4.58 -36.18
N GLU A 62 -4.64 -5.62 -36.70
CA GLU A 62 -4.06 -6.71 -35.91
C GLU A 62 -3.01 -6.17 -34.92
N LEU A 63 -2.07 -5.34 -35.40
CA LEU A 63 -1.06 -4.71 -34.56
C LEU A 63 -1.68 -3.80 -33.48
N GLN A 64 -2.74 -3.06 -33.82
CA GLN A 64 -3.43 -2.22 -32.86
C GLN A 64 -4.12 -3.07 -31.78
N ALA A 65 -4.78 -4.16 -32.16
CA ALA A 65 -5.40 -5.09 -31.23
C ALA A 65 -4.37 -5.75 -30.30
N GLU A 66 -3.23 -6.18 -30.85
CA GLU A 66 -2.13 -6.76 -30.09
C GLU A 66 -1.54 -5.73 -29.10
N ASN A 67 -1.35 -4.48 -29.53
CA ASN A 67 -0.84 -3.42 -28.66
C ASN A 67 -1.79 -3.13 -27.48
N VAL A 68 -3.10 -3.07 -27.74
CA VAL A 68 -4.12 -2.91 -26.69
C VAL A 68 -4.08 -4.09 -25.72
N PHE A 69 -3.97 -5.31 -26.24
CA PHE A 69 -3.87 -6.52 -25.42
C PHE A 69 -2.63 -6.54 -24.53
N LEU A 70 -1.44 -6.26 -25.10
CA LEU A 70 -0.19 -6.19 -24.34
C LEU A 70 -0.23 -5.09 -23.29
N SER A 71 -0.78 -3.92 -23.63
CA SER A 71 -0.96 -2.81 -22.69
C SER A 71 -1.85 -3.20 -21.51
N ALA A 72 -2.93 -3.95 -21.76
CA ALA A 72 -3.81 -4.46 -20.72
C ALA A 72 -3.12 -5.50 -19.83
N GLN A 73 -2.32 -6.40 -20.42
CA GLN A 73 -1.52 -7.36 -19.65
C GLN A 73 -0.52 -6.67 -18.72
N ILE A 74 0.24 -5.71 -19.25
CA ILE A 74 1.20 -4.93 -18.47
C ILE A 74 0.50 -4.17 -17.34
N ALA A 75 -0.67 -3.59 -17.60
CA ALA A 75 -1.46 -2.91 -16.57
C ALA A 75 -1.92 -3.88 -15.47
N ALA A 76 -2.38 -5.07 -15.84
CA ALA A 76 -2.78 -6.10 -14.89
C ALA A 76 -1.60 -6.59 -14.04
N GLU A 77 -0.42 -6.79 -14.62
CA GLU A 77 0.79 -7.17 -13.88
C GLU A 77 1.24 -6.08 -12.91
N LYS A 78 1.22 -4.81 -13.32
CA LYS A 78 1.52 -3.68 -12.44
C LYS A 78 0.56 -3.62 -11.24
N LEU A 79 -0.72 -3.93 -11.46
CA LEU A 79 -1.72 -3.95 -10.40
C LEU A 79 -1.47 -5.11 -9.42
N LYS A 80 -1.15 -6.31 -9.93
CA LYS A 80 -0.75 -7.45 -9.08
C LYS A 80 0.50 -7.12 -8.26
N TYR A 81 1.51 -6.50 -8.87
CA TYR A 81 2.73 -6.12 -8.17
C TYR A 81 2.44 -5.14 -7.04
N LYS A 82 1.60 -4.13 -7.28
CA LYS A 82 1.17 -3.18 -6.24
C LYS A 82 0.49 -3.88 -5.07
N GLN A 83 -0.47 -4.78 -5.35
CA GLN A 83 -1.16 -5.53 -4.30
C GLN A 83 -0.21 -6.37 -3.45
N VAL A 84 0.78 -7.02 -4.07
CA VAL A 84 1.81 -7.79 -3.34
C VAL A 84 2.66 -6.89 -2.45
N MET A 85 3.00 -5.69 -2.91
CA MET A 85 3.79 -4.74 -2.12
C MET A 85 2.98 -4.15 -0.96
N GLU A 86 1.70 -3.84 -1.16
CA GLU A 86 0.79 -3.38 -0.10
C GLU A 86 0.62 -4.46 0.98
N GLN A 87 0.40 -5.72 0.59
CA GLN A 87 0.32 -6.84 1.54
C GLN A 87 1.60 -7.03 2.36
N LYS A 88 2.78 -6.80 1.75
CA LYS A 88 4.06 -6.87 2.48
C LYS A 88 4.20 -5.73 3.48
N ALA A 89 3.83 -4.52 3.09
CA ALA A 89 3.84 -3.36 4.00
C ALA A 89 2.92 -3.59 5.20
N GLU A 90 1.70 -4.08 4.98
CA GLU A 90 0.76 -4.42 6.06
C GLU A 90 1.33 -5.51 7.00
N GLN A 91 2.03 -6.51 6.45
CA GLN A 91 2.68 -7.55 7.25
C GLN A 91 3.85 -7.01 8.07
N GLU A 92 4.66 -6.11 7.51
CA GLU A 92 5.77 -5.46 8.21
C GLU A 92 5.26 -4.55 9.34
N GLU A 93 4.22 -3.75 9.11
CA GLU A 93 3.57 -2.95 10.16
C GLU A 93 2.97 -3.84 11.27
N GLY A 94 2.38 -4.97 10.89
CA GLY A 94 1.92 -5.99 11.84
C GLY A 94 3.05 -6.61 12.67
N LEU A 95 4.23 -6.80 12.07
CA LEU A 95 5.41 -7.26 12.79
C LEU A 95 5.92 -6.20 13.77
N ASP A 96 6.03 -4.95 13.31
CA ASP A 96 6.51 -3.84 14.11
C ASP A 96 5.64 -3.61 15.35
N SER A 97 4.31 -3.59 15.19
CA SER A 97 3.36 -3.50 16.31
C SER A 97 3.52 -4.66 17.31
N GLN A 98 3.77 -5.88 16.82
CA GLN A 98 4.04 -7.02 17.70
C GLN A 98 5.35 -6.87 18.48
N THR A 99 6.43 -6.43 17.82
CA THR A 99 7.72 -6.22 18.49
C THR A 99 7.62 -5.15 19.59
N LEU A 100 6.93 -4.04 19.32
CA LEU A 100 6.69 -2.97 20.30
C LEU A 100 5.90 -3.48 21.51
N TYR A 101 4.88 -4.32 21.29
CA TYR A 101 4.14 -4.93 22.38
C TYR A 101 5.00 -5.88 23.23
N GLU A 102 5.87 -6.66 22.60
CA GLU A 102 6.77 -7.58 23.29
C GLU A 102 7.85 -6.83 24.11
N GLU A 103 8.36 -5.73 23.58
CA GLU A 103 9.27 -4.81 24.29
C GLU A 103 8.58 -4.18 25.51
N ALA A 104 7.38 -3.63 25.34
CA ALA A 104 6.61 -3.08 26.46
C ALA A 104 6.33 -4.14 27.55
N LEU A 105 6.06 -5.39 27.17
CA LEU A 105 5.91 -6.50 28.12
C LEU A 105 7.21 -6.86 28.85
N ARG A 106 8.36 -6.67 28.21
CA ARG A 106 9.69 -6.91 28.80
C ARG A 106 9.98 -5.86 29.86
N GLU A 107 9.84 -4.59 29.50
CA GLU A 107 10.02 -3.46 30.42
C GLU A 107 9.05 -3.55 31.62
N TRP A 108 7.78 -3.89 31.36
CA TRP A 108 6.81 -4.10 32.42
C TRP A 108 7.22 -5.22 33.38
N ARG A 109 7.74 -6.34 32.86
CA ARG A 109 8.23 -7.45 33.70
C ARG A 109 9.40 -7.02 34.59
N GLU A 110 10.36 -6.30 34.03
CA GLU A 110 11.53 -5.80 34.78
C GLU A 110 11.10 -4.80 35.87
N ALA A 111 10.20 -3.88 35.53
CA ALA A 111 9.67 -2.91 36.48
C ALA A 111 8.84 -3.58 37.59
N GLU A 112 8.03 -4.58 37.25
CA GLU A 112 7.22 -5.32 38.23
C GLU A 112 8.09 -6.19 39.15
N GLU A 113 9.17 -6.80 38.63
CA GLU A 113 10.14 -7.51 39.46
C GLU A 113 10.87 -6.57 40.43
N LYS A 114 11.30 -5.40 39.96
CA LYS A 114 11.88 -4.36 40.83
C LYS A 114 10.89 -3.94 41.91
N ARG A 115 9.63 -3.67 41.54
CA ARG A 115 8.56 -3.31 42.46
C ARG A 115 8.33 -4.40 43.52
N LYS A 116 8.33 -5.68 43.14
CA LYS A 116 8.19 -6.80 44.08
C LYS A 116 9.34 -6.83 45.10
N ARG A 117 10.58 -6.63 44.65
CA ARG A 117 11.76 -6.55 45.55
C ARG A 117 11.63 -5.40 46.52
N ASP A 118 11.29 -4.21 46.04
CA ASP A 118 11.11 -3.01 46.87
C ASP A 118 9.95 -3.19 47.87
N ALA A 119 8.85 -3.79 47.43
CA ALA A 119 7.71 -4.11 48.29
C ALA A 119 8.07 -5.14 49.37
N ALA A 120 8.85 -6.16 49.03
CA ALA A 120 9.33 -7.15 50.00
C ALA A 120 10.23 -6.51 51.05
N PHE A 121 11.18 -5.68 50.61
CA PHE A 121 12.08 -4.93 51.49
C PHE A 121 11.30 -4.00 52.43
N ALA A 122 10.35 -3.21 51.91
CA ALA A 122 9.52 -2.32 52.71
C ALA A 122 8.67 -3.10 53.74
N LYS A 123 8.07 -4.23 53.33
CA LYS A 123 7.32 -5.11 54.24
C LYS A 123 8.19 -5.64 55.37
N GLU A 124 9.40 -6.10 55.06
CA GLU A 124 10.31 -6.66 56.07
C GLU A 124 10.79 -5.60 57.06
N LYS A 125 11.24 -4.44 56.56
CA LYS A 125 11.63 -3.30 57.40
C LYS A 125 10.49 -2.82 58.29
N ASN A 126 9.28 -2.68 57.75
CA ASN A 126 8.09 -2.29 58.50
C ASN A 126 7.74 -3.32 59.57
N LYS A 127 7.83 -4.62 59.25
CA LYS A 127 7.60 -5.72 60.20
C LYS A 127 8.61 -5.67 61.35
N LEU A 128 9.89 -5.47 61.06
CA LEU A 128 10.94 -5.38 62.08
C LEU A 128 10.76 -4.15 62.98
N ALA A 129 10.47 -2.98 62.39
CA ALA A 129 10.23 -1.74 63.13
C ALA A 129 9.01 -1.87 64.07
N MET A 130 7.91 -2.45 63.56
CA MET A 130 6.72 -2.71 64.37
C MET A 130 6.98 -3.73 65.48
N LYS A 131 7.72 -4.80 65.20
CA LYS A 131 8.13 -5.77 66.24
C LYS A 131 8.97 -5.11 67.34
N ALA A 132 9.97 -4.31 66.97
CA ALA A 132 10.81 -3.60 67.94
C ALA A 132 10.00 -2.61 68.79
N PHE A 133 9.07 -1.88 68.17
CA PHE A 133 8.14 -1.00 68.88
C PHE A 133 7.24 -1.77 69.86
N ASN A 134 6.63 -2.88 69.40
CA ASN A 134 5.76 -3.70 70.24
C ASN A 134 6.52 -4.32 71.41
N ASN A 135 7.77 -4.76 71.21
CA ASN A 135 8.62 -5.27 72.28
C ASN A 135 8.91 -4.18 73.33
N LYS A 136 9.28 -2.96 72.90
CA LYS A 136 9.49 -1.82 73.81
C LYS A 136 8.21 -1.48 74.58
N LYS A 137 7.06 -1.49 73.91
CA LYS A 137 5.75 -1.28 74.52
C LYS A 137 5.43 -2.34 75.57
N ALA A 138 5.68 -3.61 75.28
CA ALA A 138 5.47 -4.71 76.22
C ALA A 138 6.39 -4.64 77.45
N ILE A 139 7.66 -4.27 77.27
CA ILE A 139 8.60 -4.07 78.38
C ILE A 139 8.16 -2.92 79.29
N ALA A 140 7.70 -1.80 78.72
CA ALA A 140 7.18 -0.67 79.51
C ALA A 140 5.93 -1.08 80.31
N ALA A 141 5.01 -1.80 79.67
CA ALA A 141 3.81 -2.31 80.32
C ALA A 141 4.12 -3.24 81.51
N LYS A 142 5.09 -4.16 81.37
CA LYS A 142 5.56 -5.01 82.48
C LYS A 142 6.11 -4.23 83.67
N LYS A 143 6.63 -3.02 83.45
CA LYS A 143 7.12 -2.11 84.50
C LYS A 143 6.02 -1.18 85.05
N GLY A 144 4.76 -1.38 84.65
CA GLY A 144 3.63 -0.53 85.06
C GLY A 144 3.67 0.89 84.48
N LYS A 145 4.45 1.14 83.43
CA LYS A 145 4.62 2.47 82.81
C LYS A 145 4.07 2.48 81.38
N ALA A 146 3.47 3.60 80.97
CA ALA A 146 3.11 3.82 79.57
C ALA A 146 4.38 3.94 78.70
N THR A 147 4.32 3.44 77.46
CA THR A 147 5.44 3.64 76.53
C THR A 147 5.45 5.08 76.04
N THR A 148 6.59 5.76 76.18
CA THR A 148 6.82 7.12 75.66
C THR A 148 7.33 7.11 74.21
N SER A 149 7.63 5.92 73.68
CA SER A 149 8.09 5.73 72.30
C SER A 149 6.98 6.12 71.32
N ARG A 150 7.30 6.91 70.30
CA ARG A 150 6.39 7.13 69.16
C ARG A 150 6.31 5.87 68.30
N ARG A 151 5.14 5.63 67.72
CA ARG A 151 4.93 4.57 66.73
C ARG A 151 5.86 4.83 65.52
N PRO A 152 6.54 3.81 64.98
CA PRO A 152 7.42 4.00 63.83
C PRO A 152 6.62 4.43 62.59
N VAL A 153 7.19 5.33 61.79
CA VAL A 153 6.68 5.68 60.46
C VAL A 153 7.02 4.54 59.50
N LEU A 154 6.01 4.03 58.80
CA LEU A 154 6.16 2.90 57.90
C LEU A 154 6.61 3.38 56.52
N ILE A 155 7.52 2.62 55.90
CA ILE A 155 7.95 2.82 54.51
C ILE A 155 6.75 2.48 53.60
N PRO A 156 6.36 3.35 52.64
CA PRO A 156 5.28 3.07 51.71
C PRO A 156 5.58 1.84 50.85
N ILE A 157 4.57 0.98 50.65
CA ILE A 157 4.69 -0.17 49.75
C ILE A 157 4.28 0.27 48.34
N PRO A 158 5.14 0.07 47.32
CA PRO A 158 4.84 0.49 45.96
C PRO A 158 3.65 -0.29 45.36
N LYS A 159 2.75 0.43 44.69
CA LYS A 159 1.54 -0.10 44.03
C LYS A 159 1.89 -0.86 42.74
N ALA A 160 1.08 -1.85 42.39
CA ALA A 160 1.26 -2.66 41.17
C ALA A 160 1.23 -1.78 39.90
N ILE A 161 2.12 -2.09 38.97
CA ILE A 161 2.20 -1.40 37.67
C ILE A 161 1.17 -2.06 36.73
N PRO A 162 0.28 -1.30 36.07
CA PRO A 162 -0.68 -1.88 35.14
C PRO A 162 0.05 -2.54 33.97
N ARG A 163 -0.40 -3.73 33.59
CA ARG A 163 0.17 -4.48 32.48
C ARG A 163 -0.22 -3.82 31.14
N PRO A 164 0.71 -3.66 30.19
CA PRO A 164 0.40 -3.24 28.82
C PRO A 164 -0.68 -4.13 28.20
N ARG A 165 -1.66 -3.54 27.51
CA ARG A 165 -2.73 -4.30 26.83
C ARG A 165 -2.41 -4.38 25.34
N LYS A 166 -2.66 -5.54 24.72
CA LYS A 166 -2.42 -5.73 23.27
C LYS A 166 -3.09 -4.66 22.41
N ARG A 167 -4.36 -4.37 22.65
CA ARG A 167 -5.14 -3.37 21.89
C ARG A 167 -4.55 -1.96 21.87
N ASP A 168 -3.63 -1.64 22.79
CA ASP A 168 -3.01 -0.32 22.84
C ASP A 168 -1.85 -0.23 21.81
N PHE A 169 -1.52 -1.32 21.11
CA PHE A 169 -0.42 -1.45 20.14
C PHE A 169 -0.86 -1.93 18.75
N PHE A 170 -2.08 -2.47 18.64
CA PHE A 170 -2.66 -2.93 17.37
C PHE A 170 -3.95 -2.12 17.18
N GLU A 171 -3.94 -1.19 16.23
CA GLU A 171 -5.13 -0.43 15.79
C GLU A 171 -5.96 -1.21 14.78
#